data_AF-A0A538ENU3-F1
#
_entry.id   AF-A0A538ENU3-F1
#
_cell.length_a   1.000
_cell.length_b   1.000
_cell.length_c   1.000
_cell.angle_alpha   90.00
_cell.angle_beta   90.00
_cell.angle_gamma   90.00
#
_symmetry.space_group_name_H-M   'P 1'
#
loop_
_entity.id
_entity.type
_entity.pdbx_description
1 polymer ?
#
loop_
_entity_poly.entity_id
_entity_poly.type
_entity_poly.pdbx_seq_one_letter_code
_entity_poly.pdbx_strand_id
1 'polypeptide(L)'
;MHDTETRPFFVTSEFLVYVLLLMGLGITAGSSASVDARFFWEWATLATIAYMLSRGFAKSGSRSRSWDPREDLDTNRDRRS
;
A
#
# COMPACT_ATOMS: atom_id res chain seq x y z
N MET A 1 -29.24 12.37 8.55
CA MET A 1 -28.45 11.13 8.63
C MET A 1 -27.88 10.87 7.26
N HIS A 2 -26.61 11.18 7.03
CA HIS A 2 -25.91 10.75 5.83
C HIS A 2 -24.84 9.79 6.31
N ASP A 3 -25.16 8.49 6.26
CA ASP A 3 -24.15 7.45 6.39
C ASP A 3 -23.10 7.74 5.33
N THR A 4 -21.92 8.12 5.78
CA THR A 4 -20.77 8.21 4.88
C THR A 4 -20.32 6.77 4.69
N GLU A 5 -20.98 6.15 3.71
CA GLU A 5 -20.77 4.86 3.11
C GLU A 5 -19.26 4.65 2.90
N THR A 6 -18.60 4.19 3.96
CA THR A 6 -17.16 3.99 3.97
C THR A 6 -16.95 2.71 3.20
N ARG A 7 -16.80 2.83 1.87
CA ARG A 7 -16.43 1.68 1.06
C ARG A 7 -15.19 1.07 1.70
N PRO A 8 -15.22 -0.21 2.09
CA PRO A 8 -14.11 -0.81 2.79
C PRO A 8 -12.87 -0.68 1.92
N PHE A 9 -11.90 0.11 2.39
CA PHE A 9 -10.63 0.39 1.71
C PHE A 9 -9.81 -0.90 1.44
N PHE A 10 -10.23 -2.01 2.04
CA PHE A 10 -9.62 -3.32 1.94
C PHE A 10 -10.06 -4.11 0.69
N VAL A 11 -11.19 -3.78 0.07
CA VAL A 11 -11.66 -4.49 -1.14
C VAL A 11 -11.31 -3.71 -2.41
N THR A 12 -10.04 -3.30 -2.51
CA THR A 12 -9.50 -2.87 -3.80
C THR A 12 -9.21 -4.11 -4.63
N SER A 13 -9.51 -4.07 -5.93
CA SER A 13 -9.19 -5.16 -6.87
C SER A 13 -7.74 -5.64 -6.76
N GLU A 14 -6.82 -4.74 -6.43
CA GLU A 14 -5.41 -5.03 -6.18
C GLU A 14 -5.13 -5.94 -4.97
N PHE A 15 -5.84 -5.77 -3.85
CA PHE A 15 -5.70 -6.67 -2.69
C PHE A 15 -6.22 -8.07 -3.02
N LEU A 16 -7.34 -8.14 -3.76
CA LEU A 16 -7.89 -9.42 -4.20
C LEU A 16 -6.93 -10.15 -5.15
N VAL A 17 -6.28 -9.44 -6.08
CA VAL A 17 -5.23 -10.02 -6.94
C VAL A 17 -4.06 -10.55 -6.11
N TYR A 18 -3.60 -9.81 -5.09
CA TYR A 18 -2.54 -10.29 -4.20
C TYR A 18 -2.93 -11.57 -3.44
N VAL A 19 -4.15 -11.63 -2.88
CA VAL A 19 -4.65 -12.83 -2.19
C VAL A 19 -4.76 -14.02 -3.14
N LEU A 20 -5.31 -13.82 -4.34
CA LEU A 20 -5.42 -14.87 -5.34
C LEU A 20 -4.05 -15.40 -5.77
N LEU A 21 -3.05 -14.51 -5.89
CA LEU A 21 -1.69 -14.89 -6.20
C LEU A 21 -1.06 -15.76 -5.09
N LEU A 22 -1.24 -15.39 -3.82
CA LEU A 22 -0.78 -16.22 -2.70
C LEU A 22 -1.50 -17.57 -2.63
N MET A 23 -2.81 -17.60 -2.90
CA MET A 23 -3.56 -18.85 -2.98
C MET A 23 -3.05 -19.75 -4.10
N GLY A 24 -2.83 -19.21 -5.30
CA GLY A 24 -2.26 -19.96 -6.43
C GLY A 24 -0.88 -20.54 -6.12
N LEU A 25 -0.03 -19.77 -5.45
CA LEU A 25 1.29 -20.22 -5.02
C LEU A 25 1.20 -21.35 -3.98
N GLY A 26 0.25 -21.23 -3.03
CA GLY A 26 0.01 -22.26 -2.00
C GLY A 26 -0.54 -23.55 -2.59
N ILE A 27 -1.48 -23.46 -3.53
CA ILE A 27 -2.01 -24.62 -4.27
C ILE A 27 -0.88 -25.29 -5.07
N THR A 28 -0.03 -24.50 -5.73
CA THR A 28 1.10 -25.02 -6.51
C THR A 28 2.09 -25.79 -5.64
N ALA A 29 2.47 -25.23 -4.49
CA ALA A 29 3.35 -25.87 -3.51
C ALA A 29 2.72 -27.15 -2.91
N GLY A 30 1.40 -27.17 -2.69
CA GLY A 30 0.70 -28.35 -2.21
C GLY A 30 0.45 -29.44 -3.26
N SER A 31 0.46 -29.09 -4.55
CA SER A 31 0.11 -30.01 -5.64
C SER A 31 1.32 -30.56 -6.40
N SER A 32 2.49 -29.92 -6.28
CA SER A 32 3.69 -30.30 -7.03
C SER A 32 4.82 -30.73 -6.11
N ALA A 33 5.28 -31.97 -6.23
CA ALA A 33 6.43 -32.49 -5.48
C ALA A 33 7.77 -31.81 -5.86
N SER A 34 7.81 -31.09 -6.99
CA SER A 34 8.95 -30.31 -7.44
C SER A 34 9.03 -28.91 -6.79
N VAL A 35 7.94 -28.45 -6.15
CA VAL A 35 7.86 -27.12 -5.55
C VAL A 35 7.95 -27.27 -4.04
N ASP A 36 9.14 -27.03 -3.51
CA ASP A 36 9.41 -27.14 -2.07
C ASP A 36 9.00 -25.86 -1.32
N ALA A 37 8.87 -25.97 0.01
CA ALA A 37 8.47 -24.87 0.89
C ALA A 37 9.38 -23.64 0.74
N ARG A 38 10.68 -23.84 0.49
CA ARG A 38 11.62 -22.73 0.26
C ARG A 38 11.22 -21.89 -0.95
N PHE A 39 10.89 -22.54 -2.07
CA PHE A 39 10.46 -21.86 -3.29
C PHE A 39 9.17 -21.08 -3.05
N PHE A 40 8.20 -21.68 -2.35
CA PHE A 40 6.97 -20.98 -1.95
C PHE A 40 7.26 -19.69 -1.17
N TRP A 41 8.13 -19.75 -0.16
CA TRP A 41 8.43 -18.58 0.68
C TRP A 41 9.23 -17.50 -0.05
N GLU A 42 10.16 -17.87 -0.94
CA GLU A 42 10.90 -16.92 -1.79
C GLU A 42 9.93 -16.10 -2.65
N TRP A 43 9.02 -16.77 -3.36
CA TRP A 43 8.05 -16.11 -4.23
C TRP A 43 6.95 -15.37 -3.47
N ALA A 44 6.49 -15.90 -2.33
CA ALA A 44 5.52 -15.22 -1.48
C ALA A 44 6.08 -13.89 -0.91
N THR A 45 7.37 -13.90 -0.53
CA THR A 45 8.04 -12.69 -0.03
C THR A 45 8.20 -11.67 -1.16
N LEU A 46 8.62 -12.10 -2.35
CA LEU A 46 8.76 -11.23 -3.51
C LEU A 46 7.41 -10.61 -3.93
N ALA A 47 6.34 -11.41 -3.94
CA ALA A 47 4.98 -10.93 -4.17
C ALA A 47 4.53 -9.90 -3.12
N THR A 48 4.90 -10.12 -1.85
CA THR A 48 4.59 -9.19 -0.75
C THR A 48 5.34 -7.87 -0.91
N ILE A 49 6.62 -7.92 -1.29
CA ILE A 49 7.39 -6.71 -1.60
C ILE A 49 6.74 -5.96 -2.77
N ALA A 50 6.38 -6.65 -3.85
CA ALA A 50 5.71 -6.04 -5.01
C ALA A 50 4.38 -5.37 -4.60
N TYR A 51 3.59 -6.02 -3.76
CA TYR A 51 2.35 -5.45 -3.23
C TYR A 51 2.60 -4.21 -2.36
N MET A 52 3.59 -4.28 -1.46
CA MET A 52 3.96 -3.13 -0.62
C MET A 52 4.49 -1.97 -1.46
N LEU A 53 5.20 -2.22 -2.55
CA LEU A 53 5.64 -1.19 -3.49
C LEU A 53 4.47 -0.57 -4.25
N SER A 54 3.52 -1.39 -4.72
CA SER A 54 2.29 -0.91 -5.36
C SER A 54 1.49 0.01 -4.42
N ARG A 55 1.43 -0.34 -3.13
CA ARG A 55 0.76 0.43 -2.07
C ARG A 55 1.58 1.65 -1.60
N GLY A 56 2.90 1.56 -1.64
CA GLY A 56 3.86 2.53 -1.08
C GLY A 56 4.23 3.66 -2.05
N PHE A 57 4.43 3.36 -3.34
CA PHE A 57 4.59 4.39 -4.37
C PHE A 57 3.36 5.29 -4.48
N ALA A 58 2.17 4.74 -4.21
CA ALA A 58 0.93 5.53 -4.17
C ALA A 58 0.91 6.60 -3.06
N LYS A 59 1.73 6.47 -2.00
CA LYS A 59 1.71 7.36 -0.83
C LYS A 59 2.92 8.30 -0.73
N SER A 60 4.06 7.94 -1.32
CA SER A 60 5.28 8.77 -1.31
C SER A 60 5.20 10.03 -2.18
N GLY A 61 4.23 10.11 -3.10
CA GLY A 61 3.99 11.29 -3.95
C GLY A 61 3.22 12.43 -3.28
N SER A 62 2.59 12.20 -2.12
CA SER A 62 1.96 13.30 -1.38
C SER A 62 3.06 14.12 -0.70
N ARG A 63 3.56 15.14 -1.40
CA ARG A 63 4.19 16.29 -0.75
C ARG A 63 3.18 16.78 0.28
N SER A 64 3.33 16.35 1.52
CA SER A 64 2.68 16.98 2.65
C SER A 64 3.25 18.38 2.67
N ARG A 65 2.58 19.32 2.00
CA ARG A 65 2.51 20.70 2.48
C ARG A 65 1.77 20.57 3.80
N SER A 66 2.47 20.14 4.84
CA SER A 66 2.04 20.37 6.20
C SER A 66 1.92 21.89 6.28
N TRP A 67 0.69 22.39 6.28
CA TRP A 67 0.45 23.78 6.65
C TRP A 67 1.06 23.94 8.05
N ASP A 68 2.24 24.57 8.11
CA ASP A 68 2.87 24.90 9.38
C ASP A 68 2.39 26.31 9.74
N PRO A 69 1.63 26.49 10.84
CA PRO A 69 1.16 27.80 11.28
C PRO A 69 2.28 28.81 11.55
N ARG A 70 3.54 28.38 11.61
CA ARG A 70 4.71 29.25 11.68
C ARG A 70 4.98 29.98 10.36
N GLU A 71 4.65 29.38 9.22
CA GLU A 71 4.77 30.01 7.89
C GLU A 71 3.86 31.25 7.76
N ASP A 72 2.71 31.24 8.46
CA ASP A 72 1.76 32.37 8.49
C ASP A 72 2.24 33.54 9.37
N LEU A 73 3.15 33.28 10.33
CA LEU A 73 3.71 34.33 11.20
C LEU A 73 4.82 35.12 10.50
N ASP A 74 5.66 34.45 9.70
CA ASP A 74 6.75 35.11 8.98
C ASP A 74 6.23 35.95 7.80
N THR A 75 5.18 35.48 7.10
CA THR A 75 4.53 36.26 6.01
C THR A 75 3.82 37.53 6.50
N ASN A 76 3.28 37.55 7.72
CA ASN A 76 2.66 38.74 8.32
C ASN A 76 3.71 39.76 8.84
N ARG A 77 4.93 39.28 9.17
CA ARG A 77 6.05 40.15 9.58
C ARG A 77 6.65 40.90 8.38
N ASP A 78 6.89 40.21 7.27
CA ASP A 78 7.43 40.82 6.04
C ASP A 78 6.48 41.85 5.41
N ARG A 79 5.16 41.69 5.57
CA ARG A 79 4.18 42.65 5.05
C ARG A 79 4.11 43.96 5.84
N ARG A 80 4.80 44.04 6.99
CA ARG A 80 4.71 45.14 7.96
C ARG A 80 5.99 45.98 8.05
N SER A 81 7.03 45.65 7.28
CA SER A 81 8.24 46.47 7.06
C SER A 81 8.16 47.20 5.72
#